data_AF-A0A286E9E0-F1
#
_entry.id   AF-A0A286E9E0-F1
#
_cell.length_a   1.000
_cell.length_b   1.000
_cell.length_c   1.000
_cell.angle_alpha   90.00
_cell.angle_beta   90.00
_cell.angle_gamma   90.00
#
_symmetry.space_group_name_H-M   'P 1'
#
loop_
_entity.id
_entity.type
_entity.pdbx_description
1 polymer ?
#
loop_
_entity_poly.entity_id
_entity_poly.type
_entity_poly.pdbx_seq_one_letter_code
_entity_poly.pdbx_strand_id
1 'polypeptide(L)'
;MDLSTGENNLFGDANVDKKHFTEFGATHSTVSGSLKADPHIVKMMNAMNFQSKTKYYRIRHGVNDRDTSLAIPALLALKLQNENKDVDFSLPWGQGHGGDDDLDELFAWAKRITSN
;
A
#
# COMPACT_ATOMS: atom_id res chain seq x y z
N MET A 1 18.21 9.88 -8.86
CA MET A 1 17.41 9.48 -7.68
C MET A 1 18.29 9.57 -6.46
N ASP A 2 17.90 10.35 -5.46
CA ASP A 2 18.80 10.86 -4.43
C ASP A 2 18.56 10.29 -3.01
N LEU A 3 17.69 9.29 -2.88
CA LEU A 3 17.31 8.67 -1.60
C LEU A 3 16.57 9.63 -0.64
N SER A 4 15.95 10.71 -1.12
CA SER A 4 15.34 11.73 -0.25
C SER A 4 13.96 11.37 0.31
N THR A 5 13.27 10.34 -0.21
CA THR A 5 11.88 10.05 0.18
C THR A 5 11.78 9.29 1.51
N GLY A 6 10.59 9.30 2.11
CA GLY A 6 10.30 8.51 3.31
C GLY A 6 10.45 7.01 3.08
N GLU A 7 10.06 6.51 1.90
CA GLU A 7 10.18 5.10 1.54
C GLU A 7 11.65 4.66 1.47
N ASN A 8 12.56 5.54 1.02
CA ASN A 8 13.98 5.22 1.04
C ASN A 8 14.50 4.97 2.45
N ASN A 9 14.03 5.75 3.43
CA ASN A 9 14.35 5.56 4.85
C ASN A 9 13.70 4.30 5.43
N LEU A 10 12.44 4.01 5.08
CA LEU A 10 11.75 2.77 5.46
C LEU A 10 12.55 1.52 5.06
N PHE A 11 13.19 1.55 3.89
CA PHE A 11 14.01 0.45 3.38
C PHE A 11 15.49 0.50 3.83
N GLY A 12 15.85 1.42 4.74
CA GLY A 12 17.11 1.40 5.46
C GLY A 12 17.25 0.19 6.40
N ASP A 13 18.35 0.15 7.15
CA ASP A 13 18.60 -0.81 8.23
C ASP A 13 19.52 -0.20 9.31
N ALA A 14 19.94 -1.02 10.28
CA ALA A 14 20.78 -0.59 11.39
C ALA A 14 22.15 0.00 10.98
N ASN A 15 22.63 -0.27 9.76
CA ASN A 15 23.92 0.20 9.27
C ASN A 15 23.78 1.28 8.20
N VAL A 16 22.65 1.34 7.49
CA VAL A 16 22.44 2.19 6.32
C VAL A 16 21.05 2.81 6.38
N ASP A 17 20.99 4.11 6.66
CA ASP A 17 19.75 4.85 6.92
C ASP A 17 18.76 4.84 5.73
N LYS A 18 19.26 4.77 4.49
CA LYS A 18 18.41 4.85 3.29
C LYS A 18 18.89 3.95 2.17
N LYS A 19 17.96 3.26 1.52
CA LYS A 19 18.25 2.38 0.37
C LYS A 19 17.24 2.58 -0.75
N HIS A 20 17.66 2.25 -1.97
CA HIS A 20 16.75 2.09 -3.10
C HIS A 20 16.00 0.78 -2.96
N PHE A 21 14.73 0.73 -3.37
CA PHE A 21 13.90 -0.48 -3.33
C PHE A 21 13.42 -0.93 -4.72
N THR A 22 13.84 -0.22 -5.77
CA THR A 22 13.61 -0.57 -7.17
C THR A 22 14.93 -0.64 -7.93
N GLU A 23 14.95 -1.43 -9.00
CA GLU A 23 16.10 -1.45 -9.91
C GLU A 23 16.33 -0.08 -10.56
N PHE A 24 15.24 0.56 -11.00
CA PHE A 24 15.32 1.88 -11.63
C PHE A 24 15.96 2.93 -10.70
N GLY A 25 15.55 2.97 -9.43
CA GLY A 25 16.12 3.89 -8.43
C GLY A 25 17.61 3.66 -8.21
N ALA A 26 18.02 2.39 -8.08
CA ALA A 26 19.43 2.03 -7.90
C ALA A 26 20.29 2.41 -9.13
N THR A 27 19.84 2.07 -10.34
CA THR A 27 20.57 2.35 -11.59
C THR A 27 20.69 3.84 -11.89
N HIS A 28 19.71 4.65 -11.50
CA HIS A 28 19.71 6.10 -11.71
C HIS A 28 20.03 6.88 -10.44
N SER A 29 20.74 6.25 -9.50
CA SER A 29 21.14 6.90 -8.26
C SER A 29 22.12 8.04 -8.53
N THR A 30 21.93 9.17 -7.86
CA THR A 30 22.89 10.29 -7.84
C THR A 30 23.77 10.26 -6.60
N VAL A 31 23.54 9.32 -5.68
CA VAL A 31 24.30 9.15 -4.44
C VAL A 31 25.34 8.05 -4.61
N SER A 32 26.62 8.41 -4.56
CA SER A 32 27.72 7.46 -4.69
C SER A 32 27.69 6.42 -3.56
N GLY A 33 27.90 5.15 -3.91
CA GLY A 33 27.84 4.04 -2.95
C GLY A 33 26.44 3.73 -2.41
N SER A 34 25.38 4.30 -3.00
CA SER A 34 24.00 3.96 -2.61
C SER A 34 23.74 2.47 -2.73
N LEU A 35 23.06 1.91 -1.74
CA LEU A 35 22.70 0.51 -1.72
C LEU A 35 21.24 0.31 -2.10
N LYS A 36 20.95 -0.92 -2.54
CA LYS A 36 19.59 -1.40 -2.78
C LYS A 36 19.19 -2.32 -1.63
N ALA A 37 17.93 -2.21 -1.20
CA ALA A 37 17.36 -3.08 -0.19
C ALA A 37 17.35 -4.53 -0.64
N ASP A 38 17.46 -5.45 0.32
CA ASP A 38 17.36 -6.88 0.07
C ASP A 38 15.99 -7.19 -0.59
N PRO A 39 15.96 -7.87 -1.74
CA PRO A 39 14.71 -8.25 -2.42
C PRO A 39 13.74 -9.02 -1.53
N HIS A 40 14.22 -9.79 -0.54
CA HIS A 40 13.39 -10.48 0.43
C HIS A 40 12.62 -9.50 1.32
N ILE A 41 13.28 -8.45 1.81
CA ILE A 41 12.63 -7.39 2.61
C ILE A 41 11.59 -6.65 1.75
N VAL A 42 11.95 -6.27 0.52
CA VAL A 42 11.01 -5.63 -0.42
C VAL A 42 9.79 -6.52 -0.68
N LYS A 43 10.00 -7.83 -0.83
CA LYS A 43 8.90 -8.79 -0.99
C LYS A 43 8.00 -8.82 0.25
N MET A 44 8.56 -8.85 1.46
CA MET A 44 7.80 -8.86 2.71
C MET A 44 6.96 -7.60 2.92
N MET A 45 7.44 -6.44 2.48
CA MET A 45 6.72 -5.17 2.63
C MET A 45 5.56 -4.97 1.65
N ASN A 46 5.39 -5.86 0.67
CA ASN A 46 4.33 -5.73 -0.33
C ASN A 46 3.24 -6.79 -0.11
N ALA A 47 2.05 -6.34 0.31
CA ALA A 47 0.88 -7.17 0.54
C ALA A 47 0.46 -8.01 -0.69
N MET A 48 0.78 -7.55 -1.91
CA MET A 48 0.48 -8.27 -3.15
C MET A 48 1.25 -9.60 -3.27
N ASN A 49 2.29 -9.83 -2.46
CA ASN A 49 3.05 -11.09 -2.47
C ASN A 49 2.43 -12.21 -1.61
N PHE A 50 1.37 -11.90 -0.87
CA PHE A 50 0.83 -12.81 0.13
C PHE A 50 -0.65 -13.08 -0.09
N GLN A 51 -1.08 -14.20 0.50
CA GLN A 51 -2.49 -14.54 0.67
C GLN A 51 -2.80 -14.53 2.16
N SER A 52 -4.02 -14.16 2.51
CA SER A 52 -4.47 -14.10 3.90
C SER A 52 -5.70 -14.99 4.09
N LYS A 53 -5.86 -15.51 5.32
CA LYS A 53 -7.07 -16.23 5.74
C LYS A 53 -8.27 -15.29 5.93
N THR A 54 -8.04 -13.99 6.07
CA THR A 54 -9.10 -12.98 6.17
C THR A 54 -10.04 -13.10 4.97
N LYS A 55 -11.35 -13.09 5.25
CA LYS A 55 -12.42 -13.23 4.26
C LYS A 55 -12.94 -11.90 3.75
N TYR A 56 -13.06 -10.91 4.65
CA TYR A 56 -13.70 -9.63 4.40
C TYR A 56 -12.67 -8.50 4.41
N TYR A 57 -12.69 -7.65 3.38
CA TYR A 57 -11.84 -6.46 3.25
C TYR A 57 -12.70 -5.26 2.92
N ARG A 58 -12.38 -4.11 3.54
CA ARG A 58 -12.93 -2.81 3.17
C ARG A 58 -11.78 -1.89 2.83
N ILE A 59 -11.77 -1.33 1.62
CA ILE A 59 -10.67 -0.51 1.10
C ILE A 59 -11.28 0.80 0.58
N ARG A 60 -10.67 1.93 0.96
CA ARG A 60 -11.01 3.28 0.51
C ARG A 60 -9.74 3.99 0.06
N HIS A 61 -9.86 4.80 -0.99
CA HIS A 61 -8.83 5.76 -1.40
C HIS A 61 -9.53 6.95 -2.05
N GLY A 62 -9.38 8.16 -1.50
CA GLY A 62 -10.09 9.33 -2.00
C GLY A 62 -9.75 9.64 -3.45
N VAL A 63 -10.73 10.05 -4.27
CA VAL A 63 -10.46 10.39 -5.69
C VAL A 63 -9.47 11.54 -5.83
N ASN A 64 -9.44 12.45 -4.85
CA ASN A 64 -8.49 13.57 -4.80
C ASN A 64 -7.23 13.25 -3.97
N ASP A 65 -7.10 12.05 -3.40
CA ASP A 65 -5.86 11.60 -2.76
C ASP A 65 -4.83 11.30 -3.85
N ARG A 66 -3.76 12.08 -3.83
CA ARG A 66 -2.67 12.07 -4.82
C ARG A 66 -1.35 11.51 -4.25
N ASP A 67 -1.36 10.98 -3.04
CA ASP A 67 -0.17 10.45 -2.38
C ASP A 67 0.29 9.14 -3.06
N THR A 68 -0.63 8.46 -3.74
CA THR A 68 -0.29 7.41 -4.71
C THR A 68 -1.29 7.35 -5.86
N SER A 69 -0.99 6.55 -6.89
CA SER A 69 -1.91 6.34 -8.00
C SER A 69 -3.16 5.56 -7.55
N LEU A 70 -4.33 5.96 -8.04
CA LEU A 70 -5.60 5.23 -7.84
C LEU A 70 -5.50 3.74 -8.26
N ALA A 71 -4.56 3.41 -9.15
CA ALA A 71 -4.29 2.05 -9.57
C ALA A 71 -3.77 1.15 -8.42
N ILE A 72 -3.03 1.69 -7.45
CA ILE A 72 -2.45 0.91 -6.36
C ILE A 72 -3.53 0.23 -5.48
N PRO A 73 -4.49 0.96 -4.88
CA PRO A 73 -5.55 0.33 -4.10
C PRO A 73 -6.50 -0.50 -4.99
N ALA A 74 -6.74 -0.08 -6.24
CA ALA A 74 -7.60 -0.83 -7.16
C ALA A 74 -7.00 -2.20 -7.55
N LEU A 75 -5.70 -2.28 -7.80
CA LEU A 75 -5.01 -3.55 -8.09
C LEU A 75 -5.03 -4.49 -6.88
N LEU A 76 -4.88 -3.95 -5.66
CA LEU A 76 -5.00 -4.75 -4.43
C LEU A 76 -6.42 -5.30 -4.27
N ALA A 77 -7.45 -4.47 -4.46
CA ALA A 77 -8.85 -4.91 -4.42
C ALA A 77 -9.12 -6.01 -5.46
N LEU A 78 -8.65 -5.83 -6.70
CA LEU A 78 -8.83 -6.80 -7.77
C LEU A 78 -8.11 -8.14 -7.47
N LYS A 79 -6.87 -8.10 -6.95
CA LYS A 79 -6.17 -9.31 -6.51
C LYS A 79 -6.98 -10.07 -5.46
N LEU A 80 -7.48 -9.37 -4.44
CA LEU A 80 -8.26 -9.98 -3.37
C LEU A 80 -9.57 -10.58 -3.89
N GLN A 81 -10.27 -9.90 -4.81
CA GLN A 81 -11.46 -10.45 -5.47
C GLN A 81 -11.13 -11.73 -6.27
N ASN A 82 -10.03 -11.73 -7.02
CA ASN A 82 -9.55 -12.92 -7.74
C ASN A 82 -9.15 -14.08 -6.81
N GLU A 83 -8.90 -13.80 -5.53
CA GLU A 83 -8.65 -14.80 -4.48
C GLU A 83 -9.92 -15.18 -3.70
N ASN A 84 -11.10 -14.89 -4.26
CA ASN A 84 -12.42 -15.16 -3.68
C ASN A 84 -12.64 -14.51 -2.32
N LYS A 85 -12.07 -13.31 -2.11
CA LYS A 85 -12.34 -12.49 -0.93
C LYS A 85 -13.57 -11.61 -1.16
N ASP A 86 -14.30 -11.33 -0.08
CA ASP A 86 -15.37 -10.33 -0.08
C ASP A 86 -14.71 -8.96 0.13
N VAL A 87 -14.70 -8.14 -0.93
CA VAL A 87 -13.99 -6.86 -0.97
C VAL A 87 -15.00 -5.74 -1.21
N ASP A 88 -15.20 -4.91 -0.20
CA ASP A 88 -15.92 -3.64 -0.27
C ASP A 88 -14.91 -2.54 -0.63
N PHE A 89 -14.78 -2.23 -1.92
CA PHE A 89 -13.87 -1.23 -2.45
C PHE A 89 -14.62 -0.03 -3.02
N SER A 90 -14.17 1.18 -2.69
CA SER A 90 -14.64 2.40 -3.36
C SER A 90 -13.56 3.47 -3.41
N LEU A 91 -13.74 4.42 -4.34
CA LEU A 91 -12.98 5.66 -4.42
C LEU A 91 -13.91 6.83 -4.05
N PRO A 92 -13.95 7.28 -2.78
CA PRO A 92 -14.84 8.35 -2.36
C PRO A 92 -14.60 9.65 -3.15
N TRP A 93 -15.67 10.19 -3.75
CA TRP A 93 -15.60 11.43 -4.52
C TRP A 93 -15.28 12.62 -3.61
N GLY A 94 -14.44 13.54 -4.07
CA GLY A 94 -14.11 14.76 -3.33
C GLY A 94 -13.09 14.57 -2.20
N GLN A 95 -12.91 13.35 -1.70
CA GLN A 95 -12.02 13.05 -0.57
C GLN A 95 -10.55 13.12 -0.98
N GLY A 96 -9.74 13.84 -0.19
CA GLY A 96 -8.27 13.89 -0.30
C GLY A 96 -7.60 12.79 0.54
N HIS A 97 -6.31 12.99 0.86
CA HIS A 97 -5.59 12.07 1.75
C HIS A 97 -6.17 12.12 3.17
N GLY A 98 -6.61 10.96 3.68
CA GLY A 98 -7.32 10.87 4.96
C GLY A 98 -7.80 9.45 5.26
N GLY A 99 -8.47 9.31 6.40
CA GLY A 99 -9.07 8.08 6.90
C GLY A 99 -10.12 8.41 7.95
N ASP A 100 -10.96 7.44 8.30
CA ASP A 100 -12.06 7.58 9.26
C ASP A 100 -13.08 8.69 8.89
N ASP A 101 -13.17 9.00 7.60
CA ASP A 101 -14.10 10.00 7.06
C ASP A 101 -15.52 9.45 6.85
N ASP A 102 -15.69 8.11 6.85
CA ASP A 102 -16.94 7.39 6.57
C ASP A 102 -17.31 6.38 7.67
N LEU A 103 -17.24 6.82 8.94
CA LEU A 103 -17.41 5.96 10.12
C LEU A 103 -18.79 5.29 10.19
N ASP A 104 -19.86 5.97 9.82
CA ASP A 104 -21.21 5.40 9.82
C ASP A 104 -21.30 4.22 8.83
N GLU A 105 -20.76 4.37 7.62
CA GLU A 105 -20.65 3.31 6.63
C GLU A 105 -19.70 2.20 7.06
N LEU A 106 -18.59 2.53 7.73
CA LEU A 106 -17.65 1.56 8.28
C LEU A 106 -18.33 0.67 9.34
N PHE A 107 -19.06 1.28 10.28
CA PHE A 107 -19.77 0.53 11.33
C PHE A 107 -20.94 -0.28 10.78
N ALA A 108 -21.67 0.26 9.80
CA ALA A 108 -22.70 -0.49 9.09
C ALA A 108 -22.12 -1.72 8.37
N TRP A 109 -20.98 -1.56 7.69
CA TRP A 109 -20.26 -2.67 7.05
C TRP A 109 -19.81 -3.71 8.07
N ALA A 110 -19.18 -3.28 9.16
CA ALA A 110 -18.69 -4.16 10.22
C ALA A 110 -19.84 -4.98 10.85
N LYS A 111 -20.98 -4.34 11.12
CA LYS A 111 -22.19 -5.01 11.63
C LYS A 111 -22.70 -6.05 10.63
N ARG A 112 -22.75 -5.72 9.34
CA ARG A 112 -23.22 -6.64 8.28
C ARG A 112 -22.36 -7.90 8.19
N ILE A 113 -21.04 -7.80 8.30
CA ILE A 113 -20.15 -8.97 8.15
C ILE A 113 -20.05 -9.82 9.43
N THR A 114 -20.45 -9.29 10.59
CA THR A 114 -20.38 -9.98 11.90
C THR A 114 -21.70 -10.56 12.36
N SER A 115 -22.84 -10.11 11.82
CA SER A 115 -24.18 -10.54 12.24
C SER A 115 -24.67 -11.81 11.53
N ASN A 116 -23.77 -12.69 11.08
CA ASN A 116 -24.10 -14.02 10.54
C ASN A 116 -24.01 -15.08 11.63
#